data_AF-A0A424YUT0-F1
#
_entry.id   AF-A0A424YUT0-F1
#
_cell.length_a   1.000
_cell.length_b   1.000
_cell.length_c   1.000
_cell.angle_alpha   90.00
_cell.angle_beta   90.00
_cell.angle_gamma   90.00
#
_symmetry.space_group_name_H-M   'P 1'
#
loop_
_entity.id
_entity.type
_entity.pdbx_description
1 polymer ?
#
loop_
_entity_poly.entity_id
_entity_poly.type
_entity_poly.pdbx_seq_one_letter_code
_entity_poly.pdbx_strand_id
1 'polypeptide(L)'
;MVVGKTEVQAPLSEKWVLSRLNIPSPGTIASYRYGQYHLHETATECRVYLDRYDPREHPILHPADDAPLVLMVIDTLAALTSGPRKPESPY
;
A
#
# COMPACT_ATOMS: atom_id res chain seq x y z
N MET A 1 -9.72 7.77 10.38
CA MET A 1 -10.27 7.80 11.76
C MET A 1 -9.17 7.43 12.74
N VAL A 2 -9.13 8.03 13.93
CA VAL A 2 -8.16 7.70 14.98
C VAL A 2 -8.93 7.26 16.22
N VAL A 3 -8.52 6.16 16.83
CA VAL A 3 -9.16 5.56 18.01
C VAL A 3 -8.10 5.35 19.08
N GLY A 4 -8.32 5.87 20.29
CA GLY A 4 -7.42 5.65 21.42
C GLY A 4 -7.38 4.18 21.81
N LYS A 5 -6.22 3.65 22.22
CA LYS A 5 -6.08 2.23 22.60
C LYS A 5 -7.00 1.84 23.77
N THR A 6 -7.28 2.79 24.65
CA THR A 6 -8.22 2.63 25.78
C THR A 6 -9.68 2.51 25.34
N GLU A 7 -10.01 2.92 24.10
CA GLU A 7 -11.35 2.81 23.52
C GLU A 7 -11.55 1.51 22.74
N VAL A 8 -10.47 0.76 22.48
CA VAL A 8 -10.52 -0.54 21.81
C VAL A 8 -10.99 -1.59 22.82
N GLN A 9 -12.29 -1.87 22.80
CA GLN A 9 -12.93 -2.77 23.76
C GLN A 9 -12.75 -4.26 23.46
N ALA A 10 -12.30 -4.61 22.25
CA ALA A 10 -12.13 -5.99 21.81
C ALA A 10 -10.90 -6.15 20.90
N PRO A 11 -10.22 -7.31 20.95
CA PRO A 11 -9.15 -7.62 20.02
C PRO A 11 -9.66 -7.62 18.57
N LEU A 12 -8.75 -7.36 17.63
CA LEU A 12 -9.06 -7.46 16.21
C LEU A 12 -9.56 -8.87 15.87
N SER A 13 -10.62 -8.96 15.09
CA SER A 13 -11.15 -10.24 14.63
C SER A 13 -10.15 -10.93 13.70
N GLU A 14 -10.27 -12.25 13.57
CA GLU A 14 -9.40 -13.09 12.71
C GLU A 14 -9.42 -12.70 11.22
N LYS A 15 -10.39 -11.86 10.81
CA LYS A 15 -10.46 -11.35 9.45
C LYS A 15 -9.41 -10.29 9.14
N TRP A 16 -8.83 -9.66 10.18
CA TRP A 16 -7.74 -8.72 10.02
C TRP A 16 -6.44 -9.47 9.77
N VAL A 17 -5.83 -9.21 8.61
CA VAL A 17 -4.58 -9.86 8.21
C VAL A 17 -3.42 -8.88 8.40
N LEU A 18 -2.33 -9.34 9.00
CA LEU A 18 -1.11 -8.55 9.15
C LEU A 18 -0.56 -8.16 7.77
N SER A 19 -0.38 -6.85 7.55
CA SER A 19 0.19 -6.32 6.32
C SER A 19 1.69 -6.07 6.49
N ARG A 20 2.50 -6.84 5.73
CA ARG A 20 3.96 -6.72 5.72
C ARG A 20 4.49 -5.65 4.76
N LEU A 21 3.65 -5.18 3.85
CA LEU A 21 4.04 -4.43 2.67
C LEU A 21 3.45 -3.02 2.73
N ASN A 22 3.62 -2.37 3.88
CA ASN A 22 3.27 -0.97 4.01
C ASN A 22 4.44 -0.19 4.58
N ILE A 23 4.71 0.98 4.00
CA ILE A 23 5.67 1.93 4.55
C ILE A 23 5.05 2.38 5.89
N PRO A 24 5.62 1.98 7.04
CA PRO A 24 5.02 2.29 8.32
C PRO A 24 5.04 3.81 8.52
N SER A 25 3.88 4.38 8.87
CA SER A 25 3.84 5.73 9.39
C SER A 25 4.76 5.81 10.63
N PRO A 26 5.37 6.97 10.93
CA PRO A 26 6.23 7.09 12.10
C PRO A 26 5.50 6.65 13.38
N GLY A 27 6.08 5.71 14.11
CA GLY A 27 5.50 5.16 15.35
C GLY A 27 4.50 4.02 15.17
N THR A 28 4.26 3.54 13.94
CA THR A 28 3.47 2.33 13.69
C THR A 28 4.23 1.08 14.14
N ILE A 29 3.61 0.30 15.03
CA ILE A 29 4.16 -0.97 15.54
C ILE A 29 3.65 -2.18 14.74
N ALA A 30 2.44 -2.08 14.19
CA ALA A 30 1.83 -3.12 13.36
C ALA A 30 0.83 -2.51 12.39
N SER A 31 0.69 -3.13 11.22
CA SER A 31 -0.28 -2.74 10.20
C SER A 31 -1.16 -3.93 9.87
N TYR A 32 -2.48 -3.72 9.81
CA TYR A 32 -3.47 -4.75 9.54
C TYR A 32 -4.39 -4.33 8.40
N ARG A 33 -4.90 -5.31 7.65
CA ARG A 33 -5.84 -5.09 6.55
C ARG A 33 -7.09 -5.94 6.69
N TYR A 34 -8.23 -5.35 6.36
CA TYR A 34 -9.51 -6.03 6.26
C TYR A 34 -10.31 -5.44 5.09
N GLY A 35 -10.20 -6.09 3.93
CA GLY A 35 -10.73 -5.53 2.69
C GLY A 35 -10.07 -4.20 2.33
N GLN A 36 -10.88 -3.17 2.13
CA GLN A 36 -10.45 -1.77 1.93
C GLN A 36 -10.01 -1.07 3.22
N TYR A 37 -10.21 -1.67 4.39
CA TYR A 37 -9.77 -1.04 5.64
C TYR A 37 -8.31 -1.34 5.93
N HIS A 38 -7.59 -0.29 6.31
CA HIS A 38 -6.19 -0.37 6.69
C HIS A 38 -6.01 0.24 8.07
N LEU A 39 -5.55 -0.56 9.01
CA LEU A 39 -5.34 -0.15 10.40
C LEU A 39 -3.85 -0.09 10.69
N HIS A 40 -3.37 1.05 11.17
CA HIS A 40 -2.04 1.20 11.75
C HIS A 40 -2.17 1.27 13.25
N GLU A 41 -1.61 0.29 13.92
CA GLU A 41 -1.50 0.29 15.36
C GLU A 41 -0.24 1.05 15.78
N THR A 42 -0.37 1.91 16.77
CA THR A 42 0.74 2.58 17.46
C THR A 42 0.73 2.18 18.94
N ALA A 43 1.65 2.75 19.73
CA ALA A 43 1.67 2.53 21.18
C ALA A 43 0.38 3.00 21.88
N THR A 44 -0.23 4.09 21.42
CA THR A 44 -1.33 4.78 22.13
C THR A 44 -2.65 4.83 21.35
N GLU A 45 -2.62 4.60 20.05
CA GLU A 45 -3.77 4.77 19.16
C GLU A 45 -3.77 3.78 17.99
N CYS A 46 -4.96 3.49 17.48
CA CYS A 46 -5.19 2.78 16.24
C CYS A 46 -5.70 3.79 15.21
N ARG A 47 -4.98 3.93 14.10
CA ARG A 47 -5.37 4.79 12.96
C ARG A 47 -5.99 3.91 11.89
N VAL A 48 -7.24 4.17 11.54
CA VAL A 48 -7.97 3.43 10.50
C VAL A 48 -8.14 4.31 9.27
N TYR A 49 -7.66 3.81 8.15
CA TYR A 49 -7.77 4.36 6.83
C TYR A 49 -8.69 3.47 5.98
N LEU A 50 -9.34 4.10 5.00
CA LEU A 50 -10.14 3.41 4.00
C LEU A 50 -9.43 3.62 2.66
N ASP A 51 -8.88 2.54 2.13
CA ASP A 51 -8.22 2.51 0.84
C ASP A 51 -9.30 2.53 -0.26
N ARG A 52 -9.02 3.17 -1.39
CA ARG A 52 -9.96 3.23 -2.53
C ARG A 52 -10.23 1.88 -3.18
N TYR A 53 -9.22 1.02 -3.17
CA TYR A 53 -9.25 -0.29 -3.79
C TYR A 53 -8.75 -1.33 -2.78
N ASP A 54 -9.39 -2.49 -2.75
CA ASP A 54 -8.86 -3.63 -2.00
C ASP A 54 -7.56 -4.10 -2.67
N PRO A 55 -6.41 -4.10 -1.96
CA PRO A 55 -5.14 -4.55 -2.53
C PRO A 55 -5.15 -6.02 -2.95
N ARG A 56 -6.05 -6.84 -2.39
CA ARG A 56 -6.20 -8.26 -2.75
C ARG A 56 -6.91 -8.43 -4.08
N GLU A 57 -7.89 -7.58 -4.38
CA GLU A 57 -8.63 -7.61 -5.64
C GLU A 57 -7.91 -6.83 -6.74
N HIS A 58 -7.25 -5.73 -6.38
CA HIS A 58 -6.56 -4.85 -7.32
C HIS A 58 -5.13 -4.51 -6.87
N PRO A 59 -4.20 -5.49 -6.88
CA PRO A 59 -2.83 -5.30 -6.37
C PRO A 59 -2.00 -4.27 -7.14
N ILE A 60 -2.40 -3.94 -8.38
CA ILE A 60 -1.72 -2.94 -9.22
C ILE A 60 -2.38 -1.56 -9.11
N LEU A 61 -3.73 -1.49 -9.04
CA LEU A 61 -4.43 -0.21 -8.94
C LEU A 61 -4.23 0.46 -7.58
N HIS A 62 -4.10 -0.33 -6.50
CA HIS A 62 -3.87 0.19 -5.16
C HIS A 62 -2.60 1.07 -5.06
N PRO A 63 -1.39 0.61 -5.46
CA PRO A 63 -0.21 1.47 -5.47
C PRO A 63 -0.24 2.54 -6.58
N ALA A 64 -0.99 2.34 -7.67
CA ALA A 64 -1.13 3.36 -8.71
C ALA A 64 -1.85 4.62 -8.21
N ASP A 65 -2.93 4.42 -7.44
CA ASP A 65 -3.71 5.51 -6.85
C ASP A 65 -3.02 6.11 -5.62
N ASP A 66 -2.40 5.29 -4.76
CA ASP A 66 -1.76 5.76 -3.53
C ASP A 66 -0.34 6.33 -3.75
N ALA A 67 0.36 5.88 -4.80
CA ALA A 67 1.76 6.24 -5.06
C ALA A 67 2.05 6.41 -6.57
N PRO A 68 1.40 7.38 -7.25
CA PRO A 68 1.58 7.59 -8.69
C PRO A 68 3.05 7.86 -9.10
N LEU A 69 3.86 8.39 -8.18
CA LEU A 69 5.28 8.62 -8.39
C LEU A 69 6.07 7.31 -8.58
N VAL A 70 5.68 6.22 -7.92
CA VAL A 70 6.35 4.91 -8.06
C VAL A 70 6.18 4.38 -9.47
N LEU A 71 4.99 4.54 -10.06
CA LEU A 71 4.75 4.17 -11.46
C LEU A 71 5.62 5.00 -12.41
N MET A 72 5.73 6.30 -12.20
CA MET A 72 6.60 7.16 -13.02
C MET A 72 8.07 6.74 -12.95
N VAL A 73 8.55 6.34 -11.77
CA VAL A 73 9.93 5.86 -11.59
C VAL A 73 10.14 4.52 -12.29
N ILE A 74 9.18 3.59 -12.19
CA ILE A 74 9.24 2.30 -12.90
C ILE A 74 9.25 2.51 -14.41
N ASP A 75 8.37 3.36 -14.95
CA ASP A 75 8.31 3.68 -16.38
C ASP A 75 9.62 4.33 -16.86
N THR A 76 10.18 5.23 -16.06
CA THR A 76 11.47 5.87 -16.38
C THR A 76 12.60 4.85 -16.41
N LEU A 77 12.67 3.95 -15.42
CA LEU A 77 13.67 2.88 -15.39
C LEU A 77 13.49 1.93 -16.58
N ALA A 78 12.25 1.55 -16.90
CA ALA A 78 11.95 0.71 -18.05
C ALA A 78 12.38 1.37 -19.37
N ALA A 79 12.15 2.68 -19.53
CA ALA A 79 12.60 3.44 -20.69
C ALA A 79 14.13 3.52 -20.77
N LEU A 80 14.83 3.63 -19.64
CA LEU A 80 16.30 3.63 -19.60
C LEU A 80 16.90 2.26 -19.90
N THR A 81 16.24 1.16 -19.48
CA THR A 81 16.72 -0.21 -19.73
C THR A 81 16.29 -0.75 -21.09
N SER A 82 15.22 -0.20 -21.67
CA SER A 82 14.83 -0.44 -23.05
C SER A 82 15.84 0.28 -23.94
N GLY A 83 16.98 -0.35 -24.18
CA GLY A 83 18.02 0.17 -25.09
C GLY A 83 17.42 0.61 -26.43
N PRO A 84 18.16 1.40 -27.23
CA PRO A 84 17.65 1.97 -28.47
C PRO A 84 17.02 0.87 -29.33
N ARG A 85 15.75 1.06 -29.71
CA ARG A 85 15.04 0.18 -30.63
C ARG A 85 15.95 0.06 -31.87
N LYS A 86 16.42 -1.17 -32.16
CA LYS A 86 17.25 -1.43 -33.33
C LYS A 86 16.50 -0.84 -34.54
N PRO A 87 17.09 0.06 -35.33
CA PRO A 87 16.40 0.56 -36.51
C PRO A 87 16.07 -0.66 -37.38
N GLU A 88 14.79 -0.81 -37.73
CA GLU A 88 14.37 -1.81 -38.69
C GLU A 88 15.15 -1.53 -39.98
N SER A 89 15.99 -2.48 -40.38
CA SER A 89 16.78 -2.38 -41.61
C SER A 89 15.82 -2.43 -42.79
N PRO A 90 15.80 -1.43 -43.69
CA PRO A 90 14.92 -1.42 -44.85
C PRO A 90 15.47 -2.26 -46.03
N TYR A 91 16.17 -3.37 -45.73
CA TYR A 91 16.73 -4.27 -46.74
C TYR A 91 16.18 -5.68 -46.57
#